data_AF-A0A699ZUY0-F1
#
_entry.id   AF-A0A699ZUY0-F1
#
_cell.length_a   1.000
_cell.length_b   1.000
_cell.length_c   1.000
_cell.angle_alpha   90.00
_cell.angle_beta   90.00
_cell.angle_gamma   90.00
#
_symmetry.space_group_name_H-M   'P 1'
#
loop_
_entity.id
_entity.type
_entity.pdbx_description
1 polymer ?
#
loop_
_entity_poly.entity_id
_entity_poly.type
_entity_poly.pdbx_seq_one_letter_code
_entity_poly.pdbx_strand_id
1 'polypeptide(L)'
;MIAGSCEQDDVGKGGFQEVDQVAALTPYCKYAVQAGGLAAIPSCLAAAVRLASSGRPGACYVDIPSNVFMRPADPALLRNLPALTQPGAPSTTSLLPLLADQLACVAQLLRGAQRPLMVVGKGAALGRAEEAVKQLAEQCDLPVLTTSMGRGVLTDQHPLCVNAARSSALKGADLVL
;
A
#
# COMPACT_ATOMS: atom_id res chain seq x y z
N MET A 1 -6.81 -2.67 -11.12
CA MET A 1 -7.28 -2.42 -12.49
C MET A 1 -7.86 -3.72 -13.01
N ILE A 2 -9.04 -3.66 -13.63
CA ILE A 2 -9.67 -4.80 -14.30
C ILE A 2 -9.82 -4.36 -15.77
N ALA A 3 -9.40 -5.21 -16.70
CA ALA A 3 -9.51 -4.92 -18.13
C ALA A 3 -10.00 -6.15 -18.89
N GLY A 4 -10.59 -5.91 -20.06
CA GLY A 4 -10.88 -6.93 -21.04
C GLY A 4 -9.69 -7.17 -21.97
N SER A 5 -9.52 -8.40 -22.42
CA SER A 5 -8.56 -8.77 -23.46
C SER A 5 -9.22 -9.50 -24.63
N CYS A 6 -8.41 -9.69 -25.68
CA CYS A 6 -8.75 -10.48 -26.86
C CYS A 6 -9.27 -11.88 -26.47
N GLU A 7 -10.08 -12.48 -27.35
CA GLU A 7 -10.54 -13.85 -27.13
C GLU A 7 -9.36 -14.82 -27.11
N GLN A 8 -9.41 -15.78 -26.18
CA GLN A 8 -8.31 -16.72 -26.00
C GLN A 8 -7.99 -17.54 -27.26
N ASP A 9 -9.01 -17.79 -28.10
CA ASP A 9 -8.88 -18.53 -29.35
C ASP A 9 -8.21 -17.71 -30.46
N ASP A 10 -8.12 -16.38 -30.32
CA ASP A 10 -7.54 -15.46 -31.30
C ASP A 10 -6.09 -15.05 -30.96
N VAL A 11 -5.59 -15.45 -29.79
CA VAL A 11 -4.21 -15.16 -29.38
C VAL A 11 -3.21 -15.78 -30.36
N GLY A 12 -2.25 -14.98 -30.83
CA GLY A 12 -1.25 -15.35 -31.81
C GLY A 12 -1.70 -15.22 -33.27
N LYS A 13 -2.93 -14.74 -33.52
CA LYS A 13 -3.52 -14.64 -34.87
C LYS A 13 -3.68 -13.19 -35.36
N GLY A 14 -3.23 -12.21 -34.58
CA GLY A 14 -3.50 -10.79 -34.84
C GLY A 14 -4.93 -10.42 -34.49
N GLY A 15 -5.45 -10.99 -33.41
CA GLY A 15 -6.80 -10.76 -32.92
C GLY A 15 -7.08 -9.29 -32.60
N PHE A 16 -8.36 -8.94 -32.48
CA PHE A 16 -8.75 -7.56 -32.18
C PHE A 16 -8.16 -7.12 -30.82
N GLN A 17 -7.36 -6.04 -30.85
CA GLN A 17 -6.63 -5.53 -29.69
C GLN A 17 -5.73 -6.58 -29.01
N GLU A 18 -5.16 -7.50 -29.80
CA GLU A 18 -4.22 -8.50 -29.29
C GLU A 18 -2.96 -7.84 -28.73
N VAL A 19 -2.75 -8.04 -27.43
CA VAL A 19 -1.53 -7.67 -26.71
C VAL A 19 -1.44 -8.56 -25.46
N ASP A 20 -0.24 -9.00 -25.11
CA ASP A 20 0.00 -9.65 -23.82
C ASP A 20 -0.02 -8.60 -22.70
N GLN A 21 -1.23 -8.24 -22.25
CA GLN A 21 -1.44 -7.21 -21.23
C GLN A 21 -0.84 -7.62 -19.89
N VAL A 22 -0.84 -8.92 -19.57
CA VAL A 22 -0.27 -9.43 -18.30
C VAL A 22 1.24 -9.23 -18.30
N ALA A 23 1.95 -9.65 -19.36
CA ALA A 23 3.39 -9.43 -19.46
C ALA A 23 3.72 -7.94 -19.48
N ALA A 24 2.96 -7.12 -20.22
CA ALA A 24 3.18 -5.68 -20.30
C ALA A 24 3.01 -4.97 -18.95
N LEU A 25 2.09 -5.42 -18.10
CA LEU A 25 1.76 -4.76 -16.83
C LEU A 25 2.46 -5.37 -15.62
N THR A 26 3.04 -6.57 -15.73
CA THR A 26 3.77 -7.24 -14.65
C THR A 26 4.83 -6.36 -13.99
N PRO A 27 5.66 -5.58 -14.72
CA PRO A 27 6.67 -4.70 -14.09
C PRO A 27 6.09 -3.56 -13.25
N TYR A 28 4.81 -3.21 -13.46
CA TYR A 28 4.15 -2.06 -12.83
C TYR A 28 3.15 -2.45 -11.74
N CYS A 29 2.89 -3.75 -11.57
CA CYS A 29 1.89 -4.27 -10.65
C CYS A 29 2.51 -5.24 -9.64
N LYS A 30 1.96 -5.26 -8.42
CA LYS A 30 2.27 -6.31 -7.43
C LYS A 30 1.72 -7.67 -7.84
N TYR A 31 0.68 -7.66 -8.66
CA TYR A 31 -0.03 -8.84 -9.14
C TYR A 31 -0.61 -8.50 -10.51
N ALA A 32 -0.28 -9.29 -11.52
CA ALA A 32 -0.87 -9.23 -12.85
C ALA A 32 -1.25 -10.65 -13.25
N VAL A 33 -2.51 -10.88 -13.59
CA VAL A 33 -3.01 -12.22 -13.92
C VAL A 33 -4.11 -12.13 -14.97
N GLN A 34 -4.22 -13.15 -15.82
CA GLN A 34 -5.41 -13.39 -16.62
C GLN A 34 -6.27 -14.46 -15.96
N ALA A 35 -7.57 -14.18 -15.80
CA ALA A 35 -8.52 -15.18 -15.34
C ALA A 35 -8.72 -16.22 -16.45
N GLY A 36 -8.22 -17.46 -16.22
CA GLY A 36 -8.31 -18.55 -17.21
C GLY A 36 -9.72 -19.06 -17.52
N GLY A 37 -10.75 -18.45 -16.92
CA GLY A 37 -12.16 -18.77 -17.16
C GLY A 37 -13.07 -18.19 -16.07
N LEU A 38 -14.38 -18.36 -16.26
CA LEU A 38 -15.41 -17.76 -15.41
C LEU A 38 -15.26 -18.14 -13.92
N ALA A 39 -14.93 -19.40 -13.63
CA ALA A 39 -14.77 -19.90 -12.26
C ALA A 39 -13.52 -19.35 -11.54
N ALA A 40 -12.53 -18.84 -12.28
CA ALA A 40 -11.29 -18.28 -11.72
C ALA A 40 -11.41 -16.80 -11.32
N ILE A 41 -12.37 -16.07 -11.90
CA ILE A 41 -12.55 -14.63 -11.64
C ILE A 41 -12.64 -14.31 -10.13
N PRO A 42 -13.45 -15.02 -9.31
CA PRO A 42 -13.59 -14.66 -7.91
C PRO A 42 -12.29 -14.81 -7.12
N SER A 43 -11.51 -15.86 -7.37
CA SER A 43 -10.24 -16.09 -6.67
C SER A 43 -9.15 -15.12 -7.13
N CYS A 44 -9.07 -14.81 -8.43
CA CYS A 44 -8.18 -13.79 -8.98
C CYS A 44 -8.47 -12.40 -8.38
N LEU A 45 -9.75 -12.02 -8.27
CA LEU A 45 -10.15 -10.75 -7.65
C LEU A 45 -9.86 -10.73 -6.15
N ALA A 46 -10.16 -11.79 -5.41
CA ALA A 46 -9.83 -11.87 -3.99
C ALA A 46 -8.32 -11.77 -3.74
N ALA A 47 -7.52 -12.45 -4.56
CA ALA A 47 -6.06 -12.34 -4.51
C ALA A 47 -5.59 -10.91 -4.84
N ALA A 48 -6.14 -10.28 -5.88
CA ALA A 48 -5.81 -8.91 -6.25
C ALA A 48 -6.14 -7.91 -5.14
N VAL A 49 -7.31 -8.02 -4.49
CA VAL A 49 -7.68 -7.15 -3.35
C VAL A 49 -6.73 -7.32 -2.17
N ARG A 50 -6.44 -8.58 -1.80
CA ARG A 50 -5.52 -8.89 -0.71
C ARG A 50 -4.10 -8.39 -1.00
N LEU A 51 -3.61 -8.58 -2.22
CA LEU A 51 -2.26 -8.17 -2.61
C LEU A 51 -2.14 -6.66 -2.79
N ALA A 52 -3.19 -5.98 -3.25
CA ALA A 52 -3.21 -4.53 -3.41
C ALA A 52 -3.07 -3.80 -2.07
N SER A 53 -3.60 -4.38 -1.00
CA SER A 53 -3.67 -3.78 0.34
C SER A 53 -2.66 -4.32 1.36
N SER A 54 -2.14 -5.54 1.18
CA SER A 54 -1.16 -6.13 2.12
C SER A 54 0.28 -5.61 1.94
N GLY A 55 1.06 -5.67 3.02
CA GLY A 55 2.46 -5.22 3.03
C GLY A 55 2.56 -3.76 2.61
N ARG A 56 3.42 -3.45 1.63
CA ARG A 56 3.39 -2.15 0.95
C ARG A 56 2.25 -2.13 -0.08
N PRO A 57 1.22 -1.26 0.06
CA PRO A 57 0.12 -1.23 -0.90
C PRO A 57 0.58 -0.83 -2.31
N GLY A 58 -0.10 -1.35 -3.33
CA GLY A 58 0.30 -1.15 -4.71
C GLY A 58 -0.73 -1.65 -5.73
N ALA A 59 -0.52 -1.30 -7.01
CA ALA A 59 -1.43 -1.65 -8.07
C ALA A 59 -1.46 -3.17 -8.32
N CYS A 60 -2.65 -3.68 -8.64
CA CYS A 60 -2.86 -5.04 -9.14
C CYS A 60 -3.69 -4.97 -10.42
N TYR A 61 -3.47 -5.92 -11.32
CA TYR A 61 -4.10 -6.03 -12.62
C TYR A 61 -4.73 -7.41 -12.77
N VAL A 62 -5.99 -7.44 -13.18
CA VAL A 62 -6.74 -8.66 -13.50
C VAL A 62 -7.29 -8.51 -14.90
N ASP A 63 -6.82 -9.36 -15.79
CA ASP A 63 -7.25 -9.48 -17.17
C ASP A 63 -8.38 -10.49 -17.29
N ILE A 64 -9.45 -10.13 -17.99
CA ILE A 64 -10.63 -11.00 -18.22
C ILE A 64 -10.89 -11.08 -19.73
N PRO A 65 -10.60 -12.21 -20.38
CA PRO A 65 -10.79 -12.33 -21.83
C PRO A 65 -12.25 -12.15 -22.26
N SER A 66 -12.47 -11.55 -23.42
CA SER A 66 -13.81 -11.18 -23.91
C SER A 66 -14.75 -12.38 -24.02
N ASN A 67 -14.23 -13.52 -24.47
CA ASN A 67 -14.99 -14.77 -24.60
C ASN A 67 -15.44 -15.35 -23.24
N VAL A 68 -14.87 -14.91 -22.11
CA VAL A 68 -15.31 -15.34 -20.77
C VAL A 68 -16.62 -14.65 -20.36
N PHE A 69 -16.83 -13.40 -20.76
CA PHE A 69 -18.08 -12.66 -20.45
C PHE A 69 -19.30 -13.24 -21.18
N MET A 70 -19.09 -13.83 -22.34
CA MET A 70 -20.17 -14.37 -23.17
C MET A 70 -20.65 -15.76 -22.74
N ARG A 71 -20.00 -16.38 -21.74
CA ARG A 71 -20.35 -17.71 -21.26
C ARG A 71 -21.44 -17.64 -20.18
N PRO A 72 -22.45 -18.54 -20.21
CA PRO A 72 -23.42 -18.63 -19.14
C PRO A 72 -22.74 -19.01 -17.83
N ALA A 73 -23.12 -18.34 -16.74
CA ALA A 73 -22.64 -18.64 -15.42
C ALA A 73 -23.51 -19.71 -14.75
N ASP A 74 -22.88 -20.73 -14.16
CA ASP A 74 -23.57 -21.61 -13.22
C ASP A 74 -23.93 -20.79 -11.96
N PRO A 75 -25.21 -20.66 -11.59
CA PRO A 75 -25.63 -19.99 -10.36
C PRO A 75 -24.95 -20.55 -9.10
N ALA A 76 -24.48 -21.80 -9.13
CA ALA A 76 -23.73 -22.40 -8.04
C ALA A 76 -22.42 -21.64 -7.73
N LEU A 77 -21.78 -21.02 -8.72
CA LEU A 77 -20.57 -20.22 -8.54
C LEU A 77 -20.80 -19.01 -7.63
N LEU A 78 -22.02 -18.46 -7.63
CA LEU A 78 -22.38 -17.32 -6.79
C LEU A 78 -22.54 -17.70 -5.31
N ARG A 79 -22.74 -18.99 -5.00
CA ARG A 79 -22.95 -19.47 -3.63
C ARG A 79 -21.65 -19.57 -2.83
N ASN A 80 -20.51 -19.71 -3.51
CA ASN A 80 -19.21 -19.98 -2.89
C ASN A 80 -18.16 -18.92 -3.28
N LEU A 81 -18.53 -17.64 -3.27
CA LEU A 81 -17.57 -16.57 -3.55
C LEU A 81 -16.60 -16.40 -2.38
N PRO A 82 -15.29 -16.28 -2.63
CA PRO A 82 -14.33 -15.96 -1.59
C PRO A 82 -14.66 -14.58 -1.01
N ALA A 83 -14.58 -14.47 0.32
CA ALA A 83 -14.71 -13.18 0.97
C ALA A 83 -13.60 -12.24 0.47
N LEU A 84 -13.99 -11.05 0.04
CA LEU A 84 -13.05 -9.97 -0.28
C LEU A 84 -12.55 -9.38 1.03
N THR A 85 -11.63 -10.08 1.68
CA THR A 85 -10.99 -9.56 2.89
C THR A 85 -9.87 -8.64 2.50
N GLN A 86 -9.98 -7.37 2.89
CA GLN A 86 -8.78 -6.57 3.03
C GLN A 86 -8.08 -7.06 4.29
N PRO A 87 -6.82 -7.53 4.21
CA PRO A 87 -6.05 -7.78 5.41
C PRO A 87 -6.08 -6.51 6.24
N GLY A 88 -6.51 -6.64 7.50
CA GLY A 88 -6.41 -5.54 8.46
C GLY A 88 -4.96 -5.06 8.56
N ALA A 89 -4.75 -3.86 9.09
CA ALA A 89 -3.41 -3.41 9.43
C ALA A 89 -2.71 -4.53 10.24
N PRO A 90 -1.45 -4.89 9.92
CA PRO A 90 -0.75 -5.91 10.66
C PRO A 90 -0.82 -5.57 12.15
N SER A 91 -1.26 -6.52 12.96
CA SER A 91 -1.38 -6.31 14.41
C SER A 91 -0.01 -5.94 14.96
N THR A 92 0.14 -4.71 15.44
CA THR A 92 1.36 -4.19 16.06
C THR A 92 1.78 -5.08 17.24
N THR A 93 0.82 -5.68 17.94
CA THR A 93 1.02 -6.64 19.03
C THR A 93 1.81 -7.87 18.63
N SER A 94 1.66 -8.35 17.39
CA SER A 94 2.41 -9.52 16.90
C SER A 94 3.85 -9.18 16.48
N LEU A 95 4.12 -7.91 16.16
CA LEU A 95 5.43 -7.45 15.70
C LEU A 95 6.30 -6.94 16.86
N LEU A 96 5.69 -6.51 17.96
CA LEU A 96 6.39 -5.93 19.12
C LEU A 96 7.55 -6.81 19.65
N PRO A 97 7.37 -8.13 19.86
CA PRO A 97 8.47 -8.98 20.35
C PRO A 97 9.62 -9.10 19.34
N LEU A 98 9.31 -9.05 18.04
CA LEU A 98 10.30 -9.14 16.96
C LEU A 98 11.11 -7.86 16.78
N LEU A 99 10.58 -6.73 17.24
CA LEU A 99 11.14 -5.40 17.06
C LEU A 99 11.68 -4.80 18.38
N ALA A 100 11.60 -5.52 19.50
CA ALA A 100 11.90 -4.97 20.83
C ALA A 100 13.32 -4.36 20.91
N ASP A 101 14.34 -5.09 20.44
CA ASP A 101 15.73 -4.62 20.46
C ASP A 101 15.93 -3.40 19.55
N GLN A 102 15.25 -3.38 18.39
CA GLN A 102 15.32 -2.27 17.45
C GLN A 102 14.65 -1.02 18.01
N LEU A 103 13.48 -1.18 18.65
CA LEU A 103 12.78 -0.09 19.34
C LEU A 103 13.61 0.46 20.51
N ALA A 104 14.28 -0.42 21.28
CA ALA A 104 15.18 -0.02 22.36
C ALA A 104 16.37 0.78 21.82
N CYS A 105 16.96 0.35 20.70
CA CYS A 105 18.03 1.06 20.01
C CYS A 105 17.57 2.45 19.52
N VAL A 106 16.43 2.55 18.84
CA VAL A 106 15.87 3.83 18.39
C VAL A 106 15.59 4.75 19.57
N ALA A 107 15.01 4.24 20.66
CA ALA A 107 14.77 5.02 21.88
C ALA A 107 16.08 5.52 22.51
N GLN A 108 17.15 4.72 22.49
CA GLN A 108 18.47 5.14 22.97
C GLN A 108 19.08 6.23 22.10
N LEU A 109 19.01 6.09 20.76
CA LEU A 109 19.47 7.11 19.83
C LEU A 109 18.70 8.42 20.02
N LEU A 110 17.38 8.34 20.18
CA LEU A 110 16.52 9.50 20.39
C LEU A 110 16.86 10.26 21.67
N ARG A 111 17.16 9.55 22.77
CA ARG A 111 17.61 10.17 24.03
C ARG A 111 18.98 10.85 23.93
N GLY A 112 19.85 10.38 23.04
CA GLY A 112 21.18 10.94 22.84
C GLY A 112 21.23 12.09 21.82
N ALA A 113 20.21 12.21 20.96
CA ALA A 113 20.14 13.22 19.93
C ALA A 113 19.93 14.62 20.52
N GLN A 114 20.66 15.61 19.99
CA GLN A 114 20.54 17.02 20.39
C GLN A 114 19.57 17.77 19.49
N ARG A 115 19.39 17.34 18.23
CA ARG A 115 18.53 17.96 17.23
C ARG A 115 17.76 16.89 16.45
N PRO A 116 16.92 16.07 17.13
CA PRO A 116 16.13 15.06 16.44
C PRO A 116 15.06 15.70 15.56
N LEU A 117 14.72 15.01 14.47
CA LEU A 117 13.67 15.42 13.54
C LEU A 117 12.84 14.20 13.15
N MET A 118 11.51 14.31 13.17
CA MET A 118 10.62 13.27 12.65
C MET A 118 10.10 13.64 11.26
N VAL A 119 10.33 12.78 10.27
CA VAL A 119 9.89 12.98 8.88
C VAL A 119 8.71 12.07 8.55
N VAL A 120 7.55 12.67 8.38
CA VAL A 120 6.28 11.96 8.19
C VAL A 120 5.91 11.89 6.71
N GLY A 121 6.00 10.68 6.16
CA GLY A 121 5.61 10.36 4.79
C GLY A 121 4.12 10.07 4.63
N LYS A 122 3.68 9.93 3.37
CA LYS A 122 2.31 9.47 3.02
C LYS A 122 1.92 8.13 3.64
N GLY A 123 2.90 7.30 4.00
CA GLY A 123 2.67 6.01 4.64
C GLY A 123 1.99 6.13 6.00
N ALA A 124 2.29 7.19 6.77
CA ALA A 124 1.65 7.44 8.05
C ALA A 124 0.15 7.77 7.87
N ALA A 125 -0.19 8.58 6.86
CA ALA A 125 -1.58 8.85 6.49
C ALA A 125 -2.31 7.57 6.05
N LEU A 126 -1.65 6.76 5.22
CA LEU A 126 -2.23 5.49 4.75
C LEU A 126 -2.46 4.50 5.91
N GLY A 127 -1.57 4.51 6.89
CA GLY A 127 -1.66 3.69 8.11
C GLY A 127 -2.58 4.28 9.19
N ARG A 128 -3.22 5.44 8.95
CA ARG A 128 -4.03 6.16 9.96
C ARG A 128 -3.28 6.37 11.27
N ALA A 129 -2.04 6.83 11.17
CA ALA A 129 -1.13 7.00 12.29
C ALA A 129 -1.15 8.42 12.89
N GLU A 130 -2.20 9.22 12.63
CA GLU A 130 -2.29 10.63 13.06
C GLU A 130 -2.08 10.79 14.56
N GLU A 131 -2.84 10.04 15.37
CA GLU A 131 -2.74 10.11 16.83
C GLU A 131 -1.40 9.58 17.35
N ALA A 132 -0.87 8.49 16.77
CA ALA A 132 0.41 7.93 17.19
C ALA A 132 1.58 8.88 16.89
N VAL A 133 1.58 9.50 15.71
CA VAL A 133 2.57 10.51 15.31
C VAL A 133 2.48 11.73 16.22
N LYS A 134 1.27 12.22 16.49
CA LYS A 134 1.05 13.36 17.38
C LYS A 134 1.55 13.06 18.79
N GLN A 135 1.17 11.92 19.37
CA GLN A 135 1.59 11.52 20.71
C GLN A 135 3.12 11.40 20.82
N LEU A 136 3.78 10.78 19.85
CA LEU A 136 5.23 10.66 19.84
C LEU A 136 5.90 12.05 19.73
N ALA A 137 5.38 12.92 18.86
CA ALA A 137 5.89 14.28 18.71
C ALA A 137 5.77 15.07 20.03
N GLU A 138 4.59 15.05 20.67
CA GLU A 138 4.34 15.80 21.90
C GLU A 138 5.11 15.24 23.10
N GLN A 139 5.23 13.91 23.24
CA GLN A 139 5.91 13.28 24.37
C GLN A 139 7.44 13.46 24.33
N CYS A 140 8.00 13.54 23.13
CA CYS A 140 9.44 13.66 22.92
C CYS A 140 9.86 15.06 22.44
N ASP A 141 8.93 16.02 22.41
CA ASP A 141 9.13 17.39 21.90
C ASP A 141 9.80 17.42 20.53
N LEU A 142 9.39 16.54 19.62
CA LEU A 142 10.04 16.33 18.33
C LEU A 142 9.51 17.31 17.28
N PRO A 143 10.39 18.13 16.66
CA PRO A 143 10.05 18.81 15.43
C PRO A 143 9.62 17.80 14.35
N VAL A 144 8.53 18.10 13.66
CA VAL A 144 7.92 17.25 12.65
C VAL A 144 7.94 17.93 11.29
N LEU A 145 8.41 17.19 10.28
CA LEU A 145 8.36 17.59 8.89
C LEU A 145 7.50 16.62 8.11
N THR A 146 6.47 17.11 7.43
CA THR A 146 5.61 16.26 6.61
C THR A 146 5.98 16.37 5.12
N THR A 147 5.93 15.24 4.42
CA THR A 147 5.99 15.25 2.94
C THR A 147 4.71 15.85 2.37
N SER A 148 4.69 16.22 1.08
CA SER A 148 3.50 16.83 0.45
C SER A 148 2.23 15.99 0.61
N MET A 149 2.33 14.66 0.53
CA MET A 149 1.22 13.72 0.72
C MET A 149 1.07 13.23 2.17
N GLY A 150 1.98 13.60 3.07
CA GLY A 150 1.89 13.36 4.52
C GLY A 150 1.32 14.55 5.28
N ARG A 151 1.04 15.69 4.62
CA ARG A 151 0.38 16.83 5.24
C ARG A 151 -0.99 16.42 5.77
N GLY A 152 -1.34 16.97 6.94
CA GLY A 152 -2.58 16.63 7.64
C GLY A 152 -2.43 15.46 8.61
N VAL A 153 -1.37 14.64 8.52
CA VAL A 153 -1.09 13.62 9.56
C VAL A 153 -0.80 14.30 10.90
N LEU A 154 0.00 15.36 10.85
CA LEU A 154 0.04 16.40 11.85
C LEU A 154 -0.44 17.68 11.17
N THR A 155 -1.25 18.49 11.86
CA THR A 155 -1.78 19.73 11.27
C THR A 155 -0.63 20.71 10.99
N ASP A 156 -0.71 21.45 9.89
CA ASP A 156 0.33 22.42 9.51
C ASP A 156 0.43 23.61 10.50
N GLN A 157 -0.58 23.79 11.35
CA GLN A 157 -0.62 24.80 12.41
C GLN A 157 -0.06 24.28 13.76
N HIS A 158 0.26 22.99 13.85
CA HIS A 158 0.79 22.41 15.08
C HIS A 158 2.14 23.08 15.42
N PRO A 159 2.41 23.44 16.69
CA PRO A 159 3.63 24.15 17.08
C PRO A 159 4.92 23.37 16.73
N LEU A 160 4.86 22.04 16.78
CA LEU A 160 5.98 21.17 16.38
C LEU A 160 6.10 20.96 14.86
N CYS A 161 5.17 21.45 14.04
CA CYS A 161 5.26 21.32 12.60
C CYS A 161 6.23 22.37 12.02
N VAL A 162 7.38 21.92 11.52
CA VAL A 162 8.47 22.78 11.02
C VAL A 162 8.57 22.80 9.50
N ASN A 163 7.46 22.57 8.80
CA ASN A 163 7.40 22.54 7.33
C ASN A 163 7.97 23.81 6.66
N ALA A 164 7.73 24.99 7.26
CA ALA A 164 8.23 26.27 6.75
C ALA A 164 9.78 26.38 6.81
N ALA A 165 10.42 25.63 7.71
CA ALA A 165 11.87 25.64 7.92
C ALA A 165 12.57 24.38 7.39
N ARG A 166 11.95 23.67 6.42
CA ARG A 166 12.41 22.37 5.88
C ARG A 166 13.92 22.27 5.66
N SER A 167 14.50 23.22 4.91
CA SER A 167 15.92 23.17 4.56
C SER A 167 16.83 23.30 5.78
N SER A 168 16.42 24.10 6.77
CA SER A 168 17.17 24.28 8.03
C SER A 168 17.05 23.04 8.91
N ALA A 169 15.82 22.55 9.10
CA ALA A 169 15.54 21.37 9.91
C ALA A 169 16.32 20.13 9.42
N LEU A 170 16.30 19.86 8.11
CA LEU A 170 17.02 18.72 7.53
C LEU A 170 18.55 18.87 7.63
N LYS A 171 19.09 20.08 7.46
CA LYS A 171 20.54 20.31 7.56
C LYS A 171 21.04 20.25 9.01
N GLY A 172 20.22 20.69 9.95
CA GLY A 172 20.57 20.76 11.37
C GLY A 172 20.38 19.45 12.12
N ALA A 173 19.56 18.53 11.61
CA ALA A 173 19.23 17.29 12.31
C ALA A 173 20.46 16.39 12.48
N ASP A 174 20.66 15.89 13.70
CA ASP A 174 21.68 14.86 14.01
C ASP A 174 21.08 13.45 14.08
N LEU A 175 19.75 13.34 14.17
CA LEU A 175 18.97 12.12 14.04
C LEU A 175 17.68 12.41 13.28
N VAL A 176 17.32 11.54 12.32
CA VAL A 176 16.06 11.62 11.59
C VAL A 176 15.29 10.32 11.76
N LEU A 177 14.04 10.42 12.22
CA LEU A 177 13.06 9.34 12.29
C LEU A 177 12.18 9.31 11.04
#